data_AF-A0A6G3WJX3-F1
#
_entry.id   AF-A0A6G3WJX3-F1
#
_cell.length_a   1.000
_cell.length_b   1.000
_cell.length_c   1.000
_cell.angle_alpha   90.00
_cell.angle_beta   90.00
_cell.angle_gamma   90.00
#
_symmetry.space_group_name_H-M   'P 1'
#
loop_
_entity.id
_entity.type
_entity.pdbx_description
1 polymer ?
#
loop_
_entity_poly.entity_id
_entity_poly.type
_entity_poly.pdbx_seq_one_letter_code
_entity_poly.pdbx_strand_id
1 'polypeptide(L)' 'PLNPEVIETVRREWGVTIRDGFGQTETAVQVANTPGQLLKTGSMGRPSPGFTVELLDPITGRPGAAEGEIS' A
#
# COMPACT_ATOMS: atom_id res chain seq x y z
N PRO A 1 -5.41 4.57 -2.92
CA PRO A 1 -4.13 4.81 -3.64
C PRO A 1 -3.91 6.29 -3.91
N LEU A 2 -2.67 6.78 -3.79
CA LEU A 2 -2.35 8.18 -4.07
C LEU A 2 -2.48 8.48 -5.58
N ASN A 3 -3.06 9.62 -5.94
CA ASN A 3 -3.26 10.02 -7.35
C ASN A 3 -1.90 10.14 -8.08
N PRO A 4 -1.69 9.44 -9.22
CA PRO A 4 -0.46 9.53 -10.01
C PRO A 4 -0.03 10.95 -10.39
N GLU A 5 -0.97 11.87 -10.62
CA GLU A 5 -0.67 13.26 -11.00
C GLU A 5 0.07 14.02 -9.89
N VAL A 6 -0.29 13.75 -8.63
CA VAL A 6 0.36 14.36 -7.45
C VAL A 6 1.77 13.82 -7.30
N ILE A 7 1.96 12.51 -7.50
CA ILE A 7 3.27 11.86 -7.43
C ILE A 7 4.21 12.46 -8.48
N GLU A 8 3.74 12.60 -9.72
CA GLU A 8 4.56 13.14 -10.81
C GLU A 8 4.89 14.62 -10.61
N THR A 9 3.94 15.40 -10.10
CA THR A 9 4.18 16.81 -9.79
C THR A 9 5.27 16.98 -8.74
N VAL A 10 5.21 16.27 -7.62
CA VAL A 10 6.25 16.35 -6.58
C VAL A 10 7.60 15.85 -7.08
N ARG A 11 7.61 14.79 -7.89
CA ARG A 11 8.85 14.29 -8.51
C ARG A 11 9.51 15.35 -9.38
N ARG A 12 8.73 16.07 -10.18
CA ARG A 12 9.23 17.12 -11.08
C ARG A 12 9.70 18.37 -10.33
N GLU A 13 8.92 18.86 -9.37
CA GLU A 13 9.21 20.12 -8.68
C GLU A 13 10.30 19.99 -7.61
N TRP A 14 10.35 18.86 -6.90
CA TRP A 14 11.24 18.68 -5.74
C TRP A 14 12.30 17.60 -5.93
N GLY A 15 12.27 16.85 -7.04
CA GLY A 15 13.25 15.79 -7.31
C GLY A 15 13.17 14.60 -6.35
N VAL A 16 12.10 14.49 -5.55
CA VAL A 16 11.89 13.42 -4.58
C VAL A 16 10.76 12.50 -5.00
N THR A 17 10.86 11.22 -4.64
CA THR A 17 9.81 10.25 -4.95
C THR A 17 8.89 10.04 -3.76
N ILE A 18 7.59 10.32 -3.94
CA ILE A 18 6.58 9.99 -2.94
C ILE A 18 6.43 8.48 -2.84
N ARG A 19 6.37 8.00 -1.60
CA ARG A 19 6.11 6.61 -1.24
C ARG A 19 4.86 6.59 -0.39
N ASP A 20 3.79 6.03 -0.92
CA ASP A 20 2.53 5.89 -0.20
C ASP A 20 2.54 4.66 0.71
N GLY A 21 1.65 4.71 1.70
CA GLY A 21 1.40 3.63 2.63
C GLY A 21 -0.04 3.68 3.10
N PHE A 22 -0.52 2.52 3.53
CA PHE A 22 -1.84 2.30 4.06
C PHE A 22 -1.75 1.81 5.50
N GLY A 23 -2.66 2.33 6.32
CA GLY A 23 -2.89 1.94 7.70
C GLY A 23 -4.25 2.45 8.15
N GLN A 24 -4.68 2.01 9.33
CA GLN A 24 -5.93 2.42 9.99
C GLN A 24 -5.60 2.95 11.38
N THR A 25 -6.47 3.71 12.03
CA THR A 25 -6.20 4.33 13.35
C THR A 25 -5.70 3.33 14.40
N GLU A 26 -6.23 2.12 14.36
CA GLU A 26 -5.95 1.00 15.25
C GLU A 26 -4.60 0.32 14.97
N THR A 27 -3.96 0.68 13.86
CA THR A 27 -2.76 0.04 13.34
C THR A 27 -1.72 1.10 12.94
N ALA A 28 -0.45 0.73 12.93
CA ALA A 28 0.55 1.57 12.26
C ALA A 28 0.40 1.45 10.73
N VAL A 29 1.42 1.85 9.97
CA VAL A 29 1.47 1.61 8.53
C VAL A 29 1.61 0.11 8.25
N GLN A 30 0.55 -0.52 7.77
CA GLN A 30 0.47 -1.97 7.53
C GLN A 30 1.04 -2.38 6.17
N VAL A 31 0.81 -1.57 5.13
CA VAL A 31 1.27 -1.84 3.76
C VAL A 31 1.89 -0.57 3.20
N ALA A 32 3.11 -0.64 2.66
CA ALA A 32 3.76 0.53 2.11
C ALA A 32 4.76 0.22 1.01
N ASN A 33 5.03 1.24 0.19
CA ASN A 33 6.14 1.28 -0.75
C ASN A 33 7.43 1.74 -0.04
N THR A 34 8.06 0.87 0.75
CA THR A 34 9.21 1.23 1.62
C THR A 34 10.49 1.57 0.84
N PRO A 35 11.45 2.33 1.43
CA PRO A 35 12.73 2.62 0.78
C PRO A 35 13.45 1.35 0.32
N GLY A 36 14.05 1.41 -0.88
CA GLY A 36 14.72 0.26 -1.51
C GLY A 36 13.79 -0.66 -2.31
N GLN A 37 12.47 -0.52 -2.21
CA GLN A 37 11.53 -1.24 -3.08
C GLN A 37 11.39 -0.56 -4.44
N LEU A 38 11.22 -1.37 -5.49
CA LEU A 38 10.80 -0.86 -6.79
C LEU A 38 9.35 -0.38 -6.68
N LEU A 39 9.14 0.89 -7.03
CA LEU A 39 7.81 1.48 -7.06
C LEU A 39 7.02 0.95 -8.25
N LYS A 40 5.84 0.39 -7.96
CA LYS A 40 4.86 0.01 -8.97
C LYS A 40 3.67 0.97 -8.89
N THR A 41 3.53 1.81 -9.91
CA THR A 41 2.41 2.77 -9.99
C THR A 41 1.07 2.05 -9.86
N GLY A 42 0.18 2.55 -8.99
CA GLY A 42 -1.12 1.96 -8.70
C GLY A 42 -1.10 0.83 -7.65
N SER A 43 0.06 0.38 -7.18
CA SER A 43 0.19 -0.55 -6.06
C SER A 43 0.46 0.19 -4.75
N MET A 44 -0.20 -0.23 -3.66
CA MET A 44 0.07 0.31 -2.31
C MET A 44 1.36 -0.25 -1.67
N GLY A 45 2.07 -1.14 -2.36
CA GLY A 45 3.34 -1.70 -1.92
C GLY A 45 3.21 -3.08 -1.28
N ARG A 46 3.98 -3.32 -0.22
CA ARG A 46 4.08 -4.63 0.47
C ARG A 46 3.81 -4.50 1.97
N PRO A 47 3.47 -5.61 2.65
CA PRO A 47 3.32 -5.60 4.10
C PRO A 47 4.56 -5.06 4.81
N SER A 48 4.36 -4.19 5.77
CA SER A 48 5.40 -3.68 6.66
C SER A 48 5.92 -4.79 7.57
N PRO A 49 7.19 -4.73 8.03
CA PRO A 49 7.72 -5.70 8.98
C PRO A 49 6.84 -5.82 10.22
N GLY A 50 6.54 -7.06 10.63
CA GLY A 50 5.67 -7.35 11.78
C GLY A 50 4.17 -7.45 11.44
N PHE A 51 3.76 -7.09 10.24
CA PHE A 51 2.40 -7.29 9.75
C PHE A 51 2.33 -8.50 8.82
N THR A 52 1.43 -9.43 9.13
CA THR A 52 0.96 -10.44 8.18
C THR A 52 -0.34 -9.91 7.61
N VAL A 53 -0.38 -9.67 6.29
CA VAL A 53 -1.55 -9.09 5.63
C VAL A 53 -2.14 -10.13 4.69
N GLU A 54 -3.42 -10.40 4.83
CA GLU A 54 -4.16 -11.32 3.98
C GLU A 54 -5.43 -10.67 3.42
N LEU A 55 -5.89 -11.16 2.26
CA LEU A 55 -7.17 -10.78 1.69
C LEU A 55 -8.21 -11.82 2.06
N LEU A 56 -9.24 -11.38 2.79
CA LEU A 56 -10.38 -12.19 3.16
C LEU A 56 -11.47 -12.08 2.10
N ASP A 57 -12.00 -13.22 1.66
CA ASP A 57 -13.16 -13.27 0.79
C ASP A 57 -14.37 -12.63 1.50
N PRO A 58 -15.05 -11.64 0.88
CA PRO A 58 -16.07 -10.84 1.56
C PRO A 58 -17.37 -11.62 1.85
N ILE A 59 -17.57 -12.79 1.24
CA ILE A 59 -18.77 -13.62 1.43
C ILE A 59 -18.50 -14.70 2.49
N THR A 60 -17.34 -15.33 2.42
CA THR A 60 -16.99 -16.53 3.22
C THR A 60 -16.07 -16.24 4.40
N GLY A 61 -15.40 -15.08 4.41
CA GLY A 61 -14.41 -14.68 5.41
C GLY A 61 -13.12 -15.51 5.37
N ARG A 62 -12.91 -16.34 4.35
CA ARG A 62 -11.72 -17.20 4.23
C ARG A 62 -10.53 -16.43 3.65
N PRO A 63 -9.31 -16.72 4.10
CA PRO A 63 -8.11 -16.08 3.57
C PRO A 63 -7.75 -16.61 2.18
N GLY A 64 -6.97 -15.81 1.44
CA GLY A 64 -6.42 -16.17 0.13
C GLY A 64 -7.30 -15.76 -1.04
N ALA A 65 -8.20 -14.79 -0.85
CA ALA A 65 -8.99 -14.23 -1.95
C ALA A 65 -8.10 -13.43 -2.93
N ALA A 66 -8.49 -13.42 -4.21
CA ALA A 66 -7.83 -12.59 -5.22
C ALA A 66 -8.12 -11.09 -5.00
N GLU A 67 -9.32 -10.77 -4.53
CA GLU A 67 -9.76 -9.46 -4.10
C GLU A 67 -10.63 -9.65 -2.84
N GLY A 68 -10.50 -8.75 -1.87
CA GLY A 68 -11.14 -8.93 -0.57
C GLY A 68 -10.83 -7.83 0.43
N GLU A 69 -11.29 -8.03 1.66
CA GLU A 69 -10.98 -7.16 2.79
C GLU A 69 -9.55 -7.42 3.30
N ILE A 70 -8.84 -6.36 3.67
CA ILE A 70 -7.51 -6.46 4.28
C ILE A 70 -7.69 -6.82 5.76
N SER A 71 -7.04 -7.91 6.18
CA SER A 71 -6.91 -8.31 7.59
C SER A 71 -5.45 -8.47 8.01
#